data_AF-D5BY37-F1
#
_entry.id   AF-D5BY37-F1
#
_cell.length_a   1.000
_cell.length_b   1.000
_cell.length_c   1.000
_cell.angle_alpha   90.00
_cell.angle_beta   90.00
_cell.angle_gamma   90.00
#
_symmetry.space_group_name_H-M   'P 1'
#
loop_
_entity.id
_entity.type
_entity.pdbx_description
1 polymer ?
#
loop_
_entity_poly.entity_id
_entity_poly.type
_entity_poly.pdbx_seq_one_letter_code
_entity_poly.pdbx_strand_id
1 'polypeptide(L)'
;MGLFVNRCESGTAFLGPWILGSLALVTEDTKKRRWALGEGERLLQENSVSHNFLHFYQNAIEAALVEKDWYGAERYAALLEEYTRLEPLPWSDFFIGRARVLAALGAGVWESTMGKTLQQLYAEARRANLKAALPALEEALEVIKP
;
A
#
# COMPACT_ATOMS: atom_id res chain seq x y z
N MET A 1 -33.25 6.34 -27.21
CA MET A 1 -32.18 5.79 -28.08
C MET A 1 -30.93 5.72 -27.24
N GLY A 2 -30.72 4.59 -26.55
CA GLY A 2 -29.63 4.41 -25.59
C GLY A 2 -28.33 4.06 -26.31
N LEU A 3 -27.30 4.86 -26.10
CA LEU A 3 -25.94 4.50 -26.46
C LEU A 3 -25.43 3.50 -25.42
N PHE A 4 -25.51 2.21 -25.75
CA PHE A 4 -24.76 1.18 -25.05
C PHE A 4 -23.27 1.41 -25.34
N VAL A 5 -22.59 2.08 -24.42
CA VAL A 5 -21.13 1.95 -24.31
C VAL A 5 -20.88 0.50 -23.88
N ASN A 6 -20.45 -0.34 -24.82
CA ASN A 6 -19.87 -1.63 -24.50
C ASN A 6 -18.70 -1.38 -23.54
N ARG A 7 -18.89 -1.74 -22.27
CA ARG A 7 -17.83 -1.73 -21.27
C ARG A 7 -16.86 -2.83 -21.69
N CYS A 8 -15.67 -2.49 -22.18
CA CYS A 8 -14.65 -3.49 -22.47
C CYS A 8 -14.26 -4.17 -21.16
N GLU A 9 -14.86 -5.31 -20.84
CA GLU A 9 -14.60 -6.09 -19.63
C GLU A 9 -13.10 -6.41 -19.46
N SER A 10 -12.38 -6.55 -20.58
CA SER A 10 -10.94 -6.76 -20.61
C SER A 10 -10.12 -5.57 -20.12
N GLY A 11 -10.55 -4.32 -20.38
CA GLY A 11 -9.83 -3.12 -19.96
C GLY A 11 -9.92 -2.88 -18.43
N THR A 12 -11.07 -3.19 -17.85
CA THR A 12 -11.30 -3.13 -16.39
C THR A 12 -10.54 -4.21 -15.64
N ALA A 13 -10.43 -5.43 -16.19
CA ALA A 13 -9.64 -6.50 -15.59
C ALA A 13 -8.12 -6.27 -15.73
N PHE A 14 -7.68 -5.53 -16.75
CA PHE A 14 -6.26 -5.31 -17.03
C PHE A 14 -5.63 -4.24 -16.13
N LEU A 15 -6.23 -3.05 -15.97
CA LEU A 15 -5.66 -1.95 -15.16
C LEU A 15 -6.59 -1.42 -14.07
N GLY A 16 -7.83 -1.91 -13.99
CA GLY A 16 -8.87 -1.35 -13.11
C GLY A 16 -8.43 -1.26 -11.64
N PRO A 17 -7.97 -2.35 -11.02
CA PRO A 17 -7.52 -2.31 -9.63
C PRO A 17 -6.36 -1.32 -9.43
N TRP A 18 -5.34 -1.32 -10.29
CA TRP A 18 -4.22 -0.38 -10.14
C TRP A 18 -4.69 1.08 -10.24
N ILE A 19 -5.57 1.41 -11.18
CA ILE A 19 -6.13 2.77 -11.29
C ILE A 19 -6.90 3.15 -10.03
N LEU A 20 -7.70 2.23 -9.47
CA LEU A 20 -8.46 2.49 -8.24
C LEU A 20 -7.56 2.64 -7.02
N GLY A 21 -6.50 1.82 -6.89
CA GLY A 21 -5.49 1.99 -5.85
C GLY A 21 -4.79 3.35 -5.98
N SER A 22 -4.39 3.73 -7.18
CA SER A 22 -3.77 5.04 -7.45
C SER A 22 -4.73 6.18 -7.09
N LEU A 23 -6.01 6.06 -7.46
CA LEU A 23 -7.04 7.03 -7.09
C LEU A 23 -7.20 7.14 -5.57
N ALA A 24 -7.21 6.01 -4.85
CA ALA A 24 -7.27 6.00 -3.39
C ALA A 24 -6.08 6.73 -2.76
N LEU A 25 -4.89 6.57 -3.33
CA LEU A 25 -3.68 7.24 -2.87
C LEU A 25 -3.72 8.75 -3.10
N VAL A 26 -4.15 9.22 -4.27
CA VAL A 26 -4.03 10.65 -4.64
C VAL A 26 -5.26 11.51 -4.30
N THR A 27 -6.42 10.91 -4.04
CA THR A 27 -7.64 11.67 -3.75
C THR A 27 -7.60 12.27 -2.34
N GLU A 28 -8.10 13.50 -2.19
CA GLU A 28 -8.30 14.15 -0.89
C GLU A 28 -9.66 13.81 -0.25
N ASP A 29 -10.62 13.32 -1.05
CA ASP A 29 -11.93 12.90 -0.56
C ASP A 29 -11.88 11.50 0.08
N THR A 30 -12.04 11.43 1.41
CA THR A 30 -12.05 10.19 2.18
C THR A 30 -13.15 9.21 1.76
N LYS A 31 -14.35 9.69 1.36
CA LYS A 31 -15.42 8.81 0.88
C LYS A 31 -15.03 8.19 -0.46
N LYS A 32 -14.46 9.00 -1.36
CA LYS A 32 -13.96 8.53 -2.66
C LYS A 32 -12.81 7.53 -2.50
N ARG A 33 -11.91 7.76 -1.54
CA ARG A 33 -10.84 6.83 -1.19
C ARG A 33 -11.37 5.47 -0.76
N ARG A 34 -12.29 5.45 0.21
CA ARG A 34 -12.89 4.20 0.71
C ARG A 34 -13.64 3.46 -0.39
N TRP A 35 -14.38 4.19 -1.23
CA TRP A 35 -15.04 3.61 -2.39
C TRP A 35 -14.03 2.97 -3.36
N ALA A 36 -12.94 3.68 -3.68
CA ALA A 36 -11.93 3.18 -4.61
C ALA A 36 -11.20 1.94 -4.07
N LEU A 37 -10.88 1.91 -2.77
CA LEU A 37 -10.30 0.73 -2.12
C LEU A 37 -11.26 -0.47 -2.17
N GLY A 38 -12.52 -0.27 -1.76
CA GLY A 38 -13.51 -1.35 -1.79
C GLY A 38 -13.78 -1.89 -3.20
N GLU A 39 -13.91 -1.01 -4.18
CA GLU A 39 -14.12 -1.40 -5.58
C GLU A 39 -12.87 -2.07 -6.17
N GLY A 40 -11.67 -1.62 -5.81
CA GLY A 40 -10.43 -2.24 -6.24
C GLY A 40 -10.24 -3.65 -5.68
N GLU A 41 -10.54 -3.87 -4.39
CA GLU A 41 -10.55 -5.21 -3.78
C GLU A 41 -11.56 -6.13 -4.48
N ARG A 42 -12.77 -5.62 -4.80
CA ARG A 42 -13.78 -6.38 -5.55
C ARG A 42 -13.26 -6.81 -6.93
N LEU A 43 -12.65 -5.89 -7.68
CA LEU A 43 -12.11 -6.19 -9.00
C LEU A 43 -10.92 -7.17 -8.97
N LEU A 44 -10.09 -7.13 -7.92
CA LEU A 44 -9.01 -8.11 -7.77
C LEU A 44 -9.53 -9.55 -7.71
N GLN A 45 -10.72 -9.77 -7.12
CA GLN A 45 -11.32 -11.09 -6.98
C GLN A 45 -11.95 -11.63 -8.27
N GLU A 46 -12.22 -10.77 -9.27
CA GLU A 46 -13.04 -11.09 -10.45
C GLU A 46 -12.24 -11.33 -11.75
N ASN A 47 -11.03 -11.90 -11.67
CA ASN A 47 -10.11 -12.17 -12.81
C ASN A 47 -9.11 -11.04 -13.13
N SER A 48 -8.53 -10.42 -12.11
CA SER A 48 -7.44 -9.48 -12.31
C SER A 48 -6.10 -10.19 -12.62
N VAL A 49 -5.30 -9.58 -13.50
CA VAL A 49 -3.93 -10.02 -13.78
C VAL A 49 -2.99 -9.76 -12.61
N SER A 50 -1.91 -10.54 -12.51
CA SER A 50 -1.02 -10.60 -11.34
C SER A 50 -0.47 -9.25 -10.86
N HIS A 51 0.01 -8.38 -11.77
CA HIS A 51 0.62 -7.10 -11.39
C HIS A 51 -0.34 -6.13 -10.68
N ASN A 52 -1.64 -6.29 -10.89
CA ASN A 52 -2.64 -5.47 -10.20
C ASN A 52 -2.66 -5.73 -8.69
N PHE A 53 -2.41 -6.95 -8.23
CA PHE A 53 -2.35 -7.24 -6.79
C PHE A 53 -1.18 -6.48 -6.15
N LEU A 54 -0.01 -6.52 -6.79
CA LEU A 54 1.18 -5.81 -6.32
C LEU A 54 0.94 -4.31 -6.22
N HIS A 55 0.51 -3.68 -7.32
CA HIS A 55 0.35 -2.23 -7.35
C HIS A 55 -0.89 -1.76 -6.59
N PHE A 56 -1.97 -2.52 -6.57
CA PHE A 56 -3.14 -2.17 -5.76
C PHE A 56 -2.80 -2.18 -4.28
N TYR A 57 -2.23 -3.26 -3.75
CA TYR A 57 -1.94 -3.32 -2.32
C TYR A 57 -0.85 -2.36 -1.90
N GLN A 58 0.16 -2.10 -2.74
CA GLN A 58 1.13 -1.04 -2.48
C GLN A 58 0.45 0.33 -2.36
N ASN A 59 -0.45 0.68 -3.28
CA ASN A 59 -1.19 1.94 -3.18
C ASN A 59 -2.15 1.98 -1.98
N ALA A 60 -2.77 0.85 -1.64
CA ALA A 60 -3.69 0.74 -0.50
C ALA A 60 -2.97 0.91 0.84
N ILE A 61 -1.76 0.34 0.99
CA ILE A 61 -0.85 0.57 2.11
C ILE A 61 -0.56 2.08 2.25
N GLU A 62 -0.09 2.72 1.19
CA GLU A 62 0.27 4.14 1.25
C GLU A 62 -0.95 5.02 1.55
N ALA A 63 -2.11 4.72 0.95
CA ALA A 63 -3.35 5.43 1.21
C ALA A 63 -3.80 5.31 2.68
N ALA A 64 -3.64 4.12 3.28
CA ALA A 64 -3.95 3.88 4.68
C ALA A 64 -2.98 4.62 5.62
N LEU A 65 -1.68 4.61 5.31
CA LEU A 65 -0.66 5.34 6.07
C LEU A 65 -0.90 6.86 6.05
N VAL A 66 -1.25 7.44 4.89
CA VAL A 66 -1.59 8.87 4.76
C VAL A 66 -2.77 9.25 5.65
N GLU A 67 -3.78 8.38 5.72
CA GLU A 67 -4.98 8.59 6.55
C GLU A 67 -4.81 8.21 8.01
N LYS A 68 -3.61 7.75 8.41
CA LYS A 68 -3.33 7.22 9.74
C LYS A 68 -4.25 6.05 10.12
N ASP A 69 -4.71 5.30 9.11
CA ASP A 69 -5.44 4.05 9.29
C ASP A 69 -4.44 2.90 9.50
N TRP A 70 -3.93 2.81 10.72
CA TRP A 70 -2.90 1.84 11.09
C TRP A 70 -3.37 0.39 10.93
N TYR A 71 -4.64 0.14 11.24
CA TYR A 71 -5.23 -1.18 11.03
C TYR A 71 -5.34 -1.52 9.53
N GLY A 72 -5.79 -0.57 8.72
CA GLY A 72 -5.86 -0.73 7.27
C GLY A 72 -4.48 -0.97 6.65
N ALA A 73 -3.46 -0.22 7.07
CA ALA A 73 -2.10 -0.39 6.60
C ALA A 73 -1.56 -1.81 6.90
N GLU A 74 -1.78 -2.30 8.12
CA GLU A 74 -1.38 -3.67 8.50
C GLU A 74 -2.16 -4.73 7.70
N ARG A 75 -3.47 -4.55 7.55
CA ARG A 75 -4.30 -5.46 6.74
C ARG A 75 -3.81 -5.56 5.31
N TYR A 76 -3.53 -4.43 4.65
CA TYR A 76 -3.07 -4.44 3.27
C TYR A 76 -1.63 -5.00 3.14
N ALA A 77 -0.78 -4.79 4.14
CA ALA A 77 0.53 -5.42 4.22
C ALA A 77 0.41 -6.95 4.31
N ALA A 78 -0.48 -7.47 5.15
CA ALA A 78 -0.74 -8.90 5.27
C ALA A 78 -1.30 -9.51 3.96
N LEU A 79 -2.19 -8.79 3.27
CA LEU A 79 -2.73 -9.22 1.97
C LEU A 79 -1.65 -9.25 0.88
N LEU A 80 -0.75 -8.26 0.86
CA LEU A 80 0.39 -8.26 -0.06
C LEU A 80 1.36 -9.41 0.25
N GLU A 81 1.68 -9.64 1.52
CA GLU A 81 2.54 -10.73 1.95
C GLU A 81 1.97 -12.10 1.56
N GLU A 82 0.68 -12.33 1.80
CA GLU A 82 0.00 -13.56 1.39
C GLU A 82 0.07 -13.75 -0.13
N TYR A 83 -0.13 -12.67 -0.88
CA TYR A 83 -0.05 -12.70 -2.34
C TYR A 83 1.35 -13.07 -2.84
N THR A 84 2.40 -12.52 -2.23
CA THR A 84 3.80 -12.75 -2.63
C THR A 84 4.45 -13.94 -1.92
N ARG A 85 3.74 -14.69 -1.08
CA ARG A 85 4.33 -15.74 -0.23
C ARG A 85 5.16 -16.79 -0.99
N LEU A 86 4.70 -17.20 -2.17
CA LEU A 86 5.40 -18.22 -2.98
C LEU A 86 6.61 -17.65 -3.73
N GLU A 87 6.59 -16.37 -4.04
CA GLU A 87 7.65 -15.66 -4.76
C GLU A 87 7.88 -14.29 -4.12
N PRO A 88 8.58 -14.23 -2.97
CA PRO A 88 8.85 -12.96 -2.29
C PRO A 88 9.68 -12.04 -3.16
N LEU A 89 9.33 -10.75 -3.18
CA LEU A 89 10.03 -9.72 -3.93
C LEU A 89 10.62 -8.70 -2.94
N PRO A 90 11.90 -8.31 -3.06
CA PRO A 90 12.47 -7.27 -2.19
C PRO A 90 11.66 -5.98 -2.18
N TRP A 91 11.05 -5.63 -3.32
CA TRP A 91 10.15 -4.49 -3.42
C TRP A 91 8.89 -4.64 -2.57
N SER A 92 8.22 -5.80 -2.57
CA SER A 92 7.04 -6.02 -1.73
C SER A 92 7.42 -6.06 -0.25
N ASP A 93 8.53 -6.74 0.08
CA ASP A 93 9.03 -6.87 1.45
C ASP A 93 9.31 -5.50 2.08
N PHE A 94 9.87 -4.58 1.28
CA PHE A 94 10.06 -3.18 1.69
C PHE A 94 8.74 -2.50 2.08
N PHE A 95 7.71 -2.55 1.23
CA PHE A 95 6.43 -1.89 1.51
C PHE A 95 5.69 -2.57 2.67
N ILE A 96 5.75 -3.89 2.79
CA ILE A 96 5.19 -4.66 3.90
C ILE A 96 5.87 -4.25 5.22
N GLY A 97 7.20 -4.26 5.26
CA GLY A 97 7.97 -3.88 6.45
C GLY A 97 7.74 -2.43 6.85
N ARG A 98 7.69 -1.52 5.88
CA ARG A 98 7.38 -0.10 6.11
C ARG A 98 5.97 0.10 6.66
N ALA A 99 4.97 -0.58 6.12
CA ALA A 99 3.59 -0.51 6.62
C ALA A 99 3.53 -0.93 8.08
N ARG A 100 4.08 -2.10 8.41
CA ARG A 100 4.09 -2.68 9.76
C ARG A 100 4.72 -1.76 10.79
N VAL A 101 5.94 -1.29 10.52
CA VAL A 101 6.67 -0.48 11.50
C VAL A 101 6.02 0.89 11.71
N LEU A 102 5.50 1.52 10.65
CA LEU A 102 4.84 2.82 10.75
C LEU A 102 3.45 2.70 11.39
N ALA A 103 2.70 1.65 11.07
CA ALA A 103 1.41 1.37 11.70
C ALA A 103 1.56 1.08 13.20
N ALA A 104 2.54 0.25 13.57
CA ALA A 104 2.81 -0.06 14.97
C ALA A 104 3.22 1.21 15.75
N LEU A 105 4.15 1.99 15.20
CA LEU A 105 4.57 3.27 15.81
C LEU A 105 3.40 4.24 15.95
N GLY A 106 2.59 4.41 14.89
CA GLY A 106 1.41 5.28 14.89
C GLY A 106 0.31 4.83 15.85
N ALA A 107 0.20 3.53 16.10
CA ALA A 107 -0.70 2.94 17.10
C ALA A 107 -0.15 3.01 18.53
N GLY A 108 1.06 3.55 18.74
CA GLY A 108 1.72 3.62 20.05
C GLY A 108 2.23 2.27 20.56
N VAL A 109 2.38 1.29 19.66
CA VAL A 109 3.02 0.01 19.95
C VAL A 109 4.52 0.18 19.78
N TRP A 110 5.29 -0.30 20.75
CA TRP A 110 6.73 -0.13 20.78
C TRP A 110 7.44 -1.47 20.92
N GLU A 111 8.38 -1.74 20.01
CA GLU A 111 9.26 -2.90 20.08
C GLU A 111 10.72 -2.47 20.07
N SER A 112 11.57 -3.18 20.82
CA SER A 112 13.00 -2.86 20.96
C SER A 112 13.76 -2.91 19.63
N THR A 113 13.24 -3.61 18.63
CA THR A 113 13.82 -3.75 17.29
C THR A 113 13.44 -2.63 16.33
N MET A 114 12.42 -1.80 16.65
CA MET A 114 11.86 -0.81 15.71
C MET A 114 12.90 0.16 15.17
N GLY A 115 13.76 0.70 16.03
CA GLY A 115 14.80 1.64 15.59
C GLY A 115 15.74 1.03 14.54
N LYS A 116 16.12 -0.25 14.70
CA LYS A 116 16.94 -0.97 13.73
C LYS A 116 16.18 -1.20 12.42
N THR A 117 14.91 -1.60 12.50
CA THR A 117 14.05 -1.82 11.33
C THR A 117 13.87 -0.53 10.52
N LEU A 118 13.59 0.59 11.18
CA LEU A 118 13.47 1.89 10.52
C LEU A 118 14.76 2.32 9.82
N GLN A 119 15.92 2.11 10.46
CA GLN A 119 17.22 2.42 9.85
C GLN A 119 17.49 1.56 8.60
N GLN A 120 17.15 0.26 8.66
CA GLN A 120 17.30 -0.65 7.53
C GLN A 120 16.41 -0.24 6.35
N LEU A 121 15.12 0.04 6.62
CA LEU A 121 14.18 0.51 5.61
C LEU A 121 14.60 1.86 5.02
N TYR A 122 15.07 2.80 5.83
CA TYR A 122 15.56 4.09 5.34
C TYR A 122 16.77 3.90 4.40
N ALA A 123 17.75 3.07 4.79
CA ALA A 123 18.90 2.77 3.95
C ALA A 123 18.49 2.09 2.63
N GLU A 124 17.53 1.17 2.68
CA GLU A 124 17.00 0.51 1.50
C GLU A 124 16.26 1.48 0.57
N ALA A 125 15.36 2.31 1.10
CA ALA A 125 14.64 3.33 0.35
C ALA A 125 15.61 4.26 -0.39
N ARG A 126 16.71 4.66 0.25
CA ARG A 126 17.76 5.46 -0.38
C ARG A 126 18.48 4.70 -1.49
N ARG A 127 18.88 3.46 -1.23
CA ARG A 127 19.58 2.60 -2.22
C ARG A 127 18.73 2.34 -3.45
N ALA A 128 17.44 2.10 -3.27
CA ALA A 128 16.47 1.81 -4.33
C ALA A 128 15.84 3.08 -4.95
N ASN A 129 16.23 4.28 -4.48
CA ASN A 129 15.71 5.57 -4.94
C ASN A 129 14.18 5.74 -4.77
N LEU A 130 13.61 5.13 -3.74
CA LEU A 130 12.19 5.22 -3.36
C LEU A 130 11.91 6.51 -2.57
N LYS A 131 12.15 7.66 -3.23
CA LYS A 131 12.13 8.99 -2.58
C LYS A 131 10.83 9.31 -1.84
N ALA A 132 9.68 8.87 -2.37
CA ALA A 132 8.38 9.10 -1.77
C ALA A 132 8.22 8.42 -0.39
N ALA A 133 8.96 7.35 -0.13
CA ALA A 133 8.88 6.62 1.13
C ALA A 133 9.71 7.26 2.27
N LEU A 134 10.69 8.10 1.93
CA LEU A 134 11.68 8.65 2.88
C LEU A 134 11.07 9.55 3.97
N PRO A 135 10.17 10.51 3.69
CA PRO A 135 9.73 11.47 4.71
C PRO A 135 9.10 10.83 5.95
N ALA A 136 8.24 9.81 5.76
CA ALA A 136 7.62 9.12 6.89
C ALA A 136 8.62 8.28 7.70
N LEU A 137 9.66 7.73 7.04
CA LEU A 137 10.73 7.00 7.73
C LEU A 137 11.63 7.95 8.51
N GLU A 138 11.90 9.15 7.99
CA GLU A 138 12.64 10.21 8.68
C GLU A 138 11.88 10.69 9.91
N GLU A 139 10.59 10.99 9.78
CA GLU A 139 9.73 11.37 10.91
C GLU A 139 9.71 10.28 11.99
N ALA A 140 9.54 9.02 11.59
CA ALA A 140 9.57 7.90 12.51
C ALA A 140 10.92 7.77 13.23
N LEU A 141 12.04 7.95 12.51
CA LEU A 141 13.37 7.90 13.12
C LEU A 141 13.60 9.01 14.14
N GLU A 142 13.06 10.21 13.94
CA GLU A 142 13.10 11.30 14.93
C GLU A 142 12.32 10.95 16.20
N VAL A 143 11.15 10.31 16.03
CA VAL A 143 10.29 9.88 17.14
C VAL A 143 10.94 8.80 18.02
N ILE A 144 11.75 7.91 17.43
CA ILE A 144 12.43 6.82 18.16
C ILE A 144 13.79 7.26 18.75
N LYS A 145 14.26 8.49 18.49
CA LYS A 145 15.52 8.95 19.12
C LYS A 145 15.39 8.93 20.65
N PRO A 146 16.37 8.35 21.36
CA PRO A 146 16.37 8.31 22.83
C PRO A 146 16.51 9.70 23.47
#